data_AF-A0A4Y9SG70-F1
#
_entry.id   AF-A0A4Y9SG70-F1
#
_cell.length_a   1.000
_cell.length_b   1.000
_cell.length_c   1.000
_cell.angle_alpha   90.00
_cell.angle_beta   90.00
_cell.angle_gamma   90.00
#
_symmetry.space_group_name_H-M   'P 1'
#
loop_
_entity.id
_entity.type
_entity.pdbx_description
1 polymer ?
#
loop_
_entity_poly.entity_id
_entity_poly.type
_entity_poly.pdbx_seq_one_letter_code
_entity_poly.pdbx_strand_id
1 'polypeptide(L)'
;MAKSNWYLLNILFGSSINKVTPSIKTTGVGLKEGILAATILMAACGTLRADELSDAQRLWENKDFKQAFKQFGVLAERGNPAAQLQLGEMYGFGEGTPQDTEKAVYWLQRAQAAGSPDAAESLALVRERSRRQADIAYYVTSYDGAALRYENYHCVRPTIPAVSKTNQEIHTVNAGVVAWTECYGRFVLGINNSLPATKTIPPDVLKLMSNEEYQRAAALIERTGRQLTVEPRQLADTIMAENQAWKTATEKFAGENNKAVEDQAAKNKLTYDVINRENDLDFKMRQDILRSRKSP
;
A
#
# COMPACT_ATOMS: atom_id res chain seq x y z
N MET A 1 -2.63 -31.73 7.64
CA MET A 1 -2.79 -30.51 6.83
C MET A 1 -4.26 -30.10 6.87
N ALA A 2 -4.52 -28.80 7.08
CA ALA A 2 -5.83 -28.16 7.30
C ALA A 2 -6.36 -28.18 8.75
N LYS A 3 -5.90 -27.21 9.57
CA LYS A 3 -6.71 -26.42 10.55
C LYS A 3 -5.91 -25.43 11.41
N SER A 4 -4.61 -25.24 11.18
CA SER A 4 -3.82 -24.14 11.78
C SER A 4 -4.05 -22.81 11.04
N ASN A 5 -5.29 -22.32 11.03
CA ASN A 5 -5.56 -21.02 10.41
C ASN A 5 -6.72 -20.22 11.01
N TRP A 6 -6.97 -20.35 12.30
CA TRP A 6 -7.99 -19.53 12.98
C TRP A 6 -7.61 -18.05 13.04
N TYR A 7 -6.31 -17.72 13.08
CA TYR A 7 -5.82 -16.33 13.10
C TYR A 7 -5.93 -15.61 11.74
N LEU A 8 -5.77 -16.28 10.59
CA LEU A 8 -5.94 -15.60 9.28
C LEU A 8 -7.39 -15.60 8.78
N LEU A 9 -8.26 -16.48 9.27
CA LEU A 9 -9.67 -16.53 8.84
C LEU A 9 -10.48 -15.30 9.31
N ASN A 10 -10.20 -14.77 10.49
CA ASN A 10 -10.86 -13.57 11.02
C ASN A 10 -10.46 -12.25 10.33
N ILE A 11 -9.40 -12.26 9.53
CA ILE A 11 -8.96 -11.08 8.76
C ILE A 11 -9.61 -11.02 7.37
N LEU A 12 -10.15 -12.13 6.85
CA LEU A 12 -10.59 -12.20 5.44
C LEU A 12 -12.04 -12.62 5.19
N PHE A 13 -12.76 -13.26 6.11
CA PHE A 13 -14.16 -13.65 5.85
C PHE A 13 -15.07 -13.47 7.07
N GLY A 14 -15.85 -12.39 7.06
CA GLY A 14 -17.10 -12.36 7.82
C GLY A 14 -18.13 -13.22 7.11
N SER A 15 -18.53 -14.35 7.69
CA SER A 15 -19.66 -15.11 7.17
C SER A 15 -20.43 -15.82 8.28
N SER A 16 -21.65 -15.33 8.44
CA SER A 16 -22.84 -15.97 8.99
C SER A 16 -22.85 -17.49 8.85
N ILE A 17 -23.10 -18.20 9.96
CA ILE A 17 -23.44 -19.62 9.96
C ILE A 17 -24.85 -19.79 10.53
N ASN A 18 -25.75 -20.25 9.68
CA ASN A 18 -27.13 -20.57 9.96
C ASN A 18 -27.25 -21.68 11.03
N LYS A 19 -28.17 -21.48 11.98
CA LYS A 19 -28.59 -22.47 12.96
C LYS A 19 -29.33 -23.62 12.27
N VAL A 20 -28.93 -24.86 12.55
CA VAL A 20 -29.75 -26.05 12.35
C VAL A 20 -29.93 -26.73 13.70
N THR A 21 -31.13 -26.62 14.27
CA THR A 21 -31.58 -27.40 15.43
C THR A 21 -32.39 -28.60 14.96
N PRO A 22 -32.15 -29.83 15.45
CA PRO A 22 -33.12 -30.90 15.33
C PRO A 22 -34.08 -30.89 16.52
N SER A 23 -35.37 -30.98 16.20
CA SER A 23 -36.49 -31.15 17.11
C SER A 23 -36.49 -32.56 17.69
N ILE A 24 -36.44 -32.68 19.02
CA ILE A 24 -36.66 -33.95 19.73
C ILE A 24 -38.11 -33.95 20.22
N LYS A 25 -38.91 -34.91 19.71
CA LYS A 25 -40.27 -35.17 20.15
C LYS A 25 -40.27 -35.81 21.54
N THR A 26 -41.06 -35.27 22.45
CA THR A 26 -41.39 -35.84 23.76
C THR A 26 -42.42 -36.96 23.61
N THR A 27 -42.13 -38.14 24.14
CA THR A 27 -43.15 -39.13 24.53
C THR A 27 -42.92 -39.52 25.98
N GLY A 28 -43.94 -39.32 26.81
CA GLY A 28 -43.90 -39.58 28.24
C GLY A 28 -44.22 -41.03 28.60
N VAL A 29 -43.62 -41.46 29.71
CA VAL A 29 -44.01 -42.53 30.66
C VAL A 29 -43.30 -42.10 31.95
N GLY A 30 -43.87 -41.97 33.15
CA GLY A 30 -44.86 -42.76 33.86
C GLY A 30 -44.30 -42.91 35.29
N LEU A 31 -44.98 -42.25 36.24
CA LEU A 31 -44.63 -42.07 37.65
C LEU A 31 -44.61 -43.40 38.43
N LYS A 32 -43.61 -43.65 39.30
CA LYS A 32 -43.77 -44.43 40.56
C LYS A 32 -42.75 -43.99 41.62
N GLU A 33 -43.26 -43.86 42.85
CA GLU A 33 -42.65 -43.31 44.06
C GLU A 33 -41.76 -44.32 44.82
N GLY A 34 -40.85 -43.82 45.69
CA GLY A 34 -40.41 -44.59 46.88
C GLY A 34 -38.96 -44.45 47.38
N ILE A 35 -38.72 -43.44 48.23
CA ILE A 35 -38.02 -43.51 49.55
C ILE A 35 -36.47 -43.72 49.68
N LEU A 36 -35.86 -42.68 50.28
CA LEU A 36 -34.72 -42.54 51.23
C LEU A 36 -33.24 -42.84 50.90
N ALA A 37 -32.48 -41.75 51.03
CA ALA A 37 -31.32 -41.55 51.92
C ALA A 37 -29.90 -41.99 51.51
N ALA A 38 -29.07 -40.94 51.37
CA ALA A 38 -27.72 -40.80 51.92
C ALA A 38 -26.58 -41.66 51.35
N THR A 39 -25.95 -41.12 50.32
CA THR A 39 -24.47 -41.04 50.25
C THR A 39 -24.07 -39.68 49.70
N ILE A 40 -23.96 -38.69 50.58
CA ILE A 40 -23.14 -37.50 50.34
C ILE A 40 -21.72 -37.91 50.75
N LEU A 41 -20.87 -38.26 49.80
CA LEU A 41 -19.43 -38.04 49.92
C LEU A 41 -18.76 -38.06 48.54
N MET A 42 -18.06 -36.97 48.23
CA MET A 42 -17.09 -36.80 47.15
C MET A 42 -17.61 -36.78 45.71
N ALA A 43 -18.04 -35.60 45.26
CA ALA A 43 -17.49 -34.98 44.05
C ALA A 43 -17.93 -33.52 43.95
N ALA A 44 -17.27 -32.63 44.68
CA ALA A 44 -17.09 -31.26 44.20
C ALA A 44 -16.06 -31.26 43.06
N CYS A 45 -16.22 -32.16 42.08
CA CYS A 45 -15.66 -31.93 40.77
C CYS A 45 -16.67 -31.00 40.13
N GLY A 46 -16.43 -29.69 40.25
CA GLY A 46 -17.25 -28.68 39.61
C GLY A 46 -17.45 -29.11 38.16
N THR A 47 -18.68 -29.38 37.79
CA THR A 47 -19.02 -29.62 36.40
C THR A 47 -18.59 -28.36 35.66
N LEU A 48 -17.50 -28.45 34.91
CA LEU A 48 -17.13 -27.46 33.90
C LEU A 48 -18.36 -27.35 32.99
N ARG A 49 -19.21 -26.36 33.25
CA ARG A 49 -20.32 -26.06 32.34
C ARG A 49 -19.66 -25.60 31.06
N ALA A 50 -19.84 -26.35 29.99
CA ALA A 50 -19.39 -25.97 28.64
C ALA A 50 -19.82 -24.52 28.30
N ASP A 51 -20.91 -24.06 28.92
CA ASP A 51 -21.45 -22.70 28.84
C ASP A 51 -20.44 -21.60 29.24
N GLU A 52 -19.60 -21.78 30.26
CA GLU A 52 -18.72 -20.70 30.76
C GLU A 52 -17.60 -20.33 29.77
N LEU A 53 -17.03 -21.31 29.06
CA LEU A 53 -16.02 -21.06 28.03
C LEU A 53 -16.65 -20.35 26.82
N SER A 54 -17.91 -20.68 26.49
CA SER A 54 -18.63 -20.06 25.38
C SER A 54 -18.90 -18.57 25.61
N ASP A 55 -19.15 -18.18 26.88
CA ASP A 55 -19.37 -16.78 27.24
C ASP A 55 -18.10 -15.95 27.05
N ALA A 56 -16.95 -16.47 27.50
CA ALA A 56 -15.65 -15.83 27.32
C ALA A 56 -15.30 -15.71 25.83
N GLN A 57 -15.57 -16.76 25.05
CA GLN A 57 -15.37 -16.78 23.61
C GLN A 57 -16.21 -15.71 22.90
N ARG A 58 -17.50 -15.55 23.27
CA ARG A 58 -18.35 -14.49 22.70
C ARG A 58 -17.83 -13.10 23.00
N LEU A 59 -17.28 -12.86 24.19
CA LEU A 59 -16.66 -11.58 24.51
C LEU A 59 -15.44 -11.31 23.61
N TRP A 60 -14.61 -12.34 23.39
CA TRP A 60 -13.46 -12.24 22.50
C TRP A 60 -13.88 -11.96 21.05
N GLU A 61 -14.88 -12.69 20.54
CA GLU A 61 -15.44 -12.50 19.19
C GLU A 61 -16.05 -11.11 19.00
N ASN A 62 -16.67 -10.57 20.05
CA ASN A 62 -17.18 -9.20 20.08
C ASN A 62 -16.09 -8.14 20.32
N LYS A 63 -14.81 -8.53 20.36
CA LYS A 63 -13.63 -7.68 20.60
C LYS A 63 -13.62 -7.01 21.96
N ASP A 64 -14.38 -7.52 22.93
CA ASP A 64 -14.29 -7.12 24.33
C ASP A 64 -13.16 -7.89 25.03
N PHE A 65 -11.93 -7.65 24.57
CA PHE A 65 -10.76 -8.39 25.03
C PHE A 65 -10.51 -8.20 26.52
N LYS A 66 -10.89 -7.05 27.12
CA LYS A 66 -10.72 -6.82 28.56
C LYS A 66 -11.64 -7.70 29.38
N GLN A 67 -12.90 -7.87 28.98
CA GLN A 67 -13.81 -8.77 29.68
C GLN A 67 -13.48 -10.23 29.40
N ALA A 68 -13.14 -10.57 28.15
CA ALA A 68 -12.70 -11.91 27.79
C ALA A 68 -11.48 -12.34 28.61
N PHE A 69 -10.47 -11.46 28.75
CA PHE A 69 -9.27 -11.71 29.54
C PHE A 69 -9.59 -12.09 30.99
N LYS A 70 -10.51 -11.35 31.62
CA LYS A 70 -10.95 -11.65 32.99
C LYS A 70 -11.62 -13.02 33.09
N GLN A 71 -12.51 -13.36 32.15
CA GLN A 71 -13.23 -14.64 32.18
C GLN A 71 -12.32 -15.82 31.88
N PHE A 72 -11.45 -15.71 30.86
CA PHE A 72 -10.43 -16.73 30.60
C PHE A 72 -9.49 -16.88 31.80
N GLY A 73 -9.12 -15.80 32.48
CA GLY A 73 -8.39 -15.82 33.75
C GLY A 73 -9.01 -16.74 34.80
N VAL A 74 -10.30 -16.53 35.11
CA VAL A 74 -11.03 -17.34 36.09
C VAL A 74 -11.07 -18.82 35.68
N LEU A 75 -11.34 -19.11 34.40
CA LEU A 75 -11.41 -20.47 33.89
C LEU A 75 -10.05 -21.17 33.84
N ALA A 76 -8.99 -20.43 33.51
CA ALA A 76 -7.62 -20.94 33.46
C ALA A 76 -7.12 -21.36 34.84
N GLU A 77 -7.46 -20.57 35.88
CA GLU A 77 -7.15 -20.88 37.28
C GLU A 77 -7.90 -22.13 37.77
N ARG A 78 -9.12 -22.36 37.28
CA ARG A 78 -9.88 -23.60 37.51
C ARG A 78 -9.34 -24.81 36.75
N GLY A 79 -8.25 -24.65 35.99
CA GLY A 79 -7.58 -25.75 35.29
C GLY A 79 -8.10 -26.03 33.89
N ASN A 80 -8.98 -25.19 33.33
CA ASN A 80 -9.50 -25.39 31.97
C ASN A 80 -8.37 -25.22 30.92
N PRO A 81 -8.00 -26.27 30.15
CA PRO A 81 -6.86 -26.19 29.23
C PRO A 81 -7.06 -25.22 28.08
N ALA A 82 -8.30 -25.07 27.58
CA ALA A 82 -8.61 -24.13 26.51
C ALA A 82 -8.53 -22.68 27.00
N ALA A 83 -8.99 -22.40 28.23
CA ALA A 83 -8.86 -21.08 28.82
C ALA A 83 -7.39 -20.73 29.15
N GLN A 84 -6.58 -21.70 29.59
CA GLN A 84 -5.14 -21.51 29.78
C GLN A 84 -4.43 -21.19 28.46
N LEU A 85 -4.80 -21.89 27.38
CA LEU A 85 -4.32 -21.59 26.03
C LEU A 85 -4.63 -20.13 25.65
N GLN A 86 -5.92 -19.76 25.71
CA GLN A 86 -6.38 -18.41 25.35
C GLN A 86 -5.74 -17.32 26.21
N LEU A 87 -5.67 -17.51 27.53
CA LEU A 87 -5.03 -16.55 28.44
C LEU A 87 -3.54 -16.36 28.12
N GLY A 88 -2.85 -17.45 27.75
CA GLY A 88 -1.47 -17.41 27.32
C GLY A 88 -1.27 -16.61 26.03
N GLU A 89 -2.13 -16.81 25.04
CA GLU A 89 -2.12 -16.04 23.79
C GLU A 89 -2.42 -14.55 24.05
N MET A 90 -3.41 -14.23 24.89
CA MET A 90 -3.76 -12.85 25.24
C MET A 90 -2.60 -12.09 25.89
N TYR A 91 -1.84 -12.72 26.79
CA TYR A 91 -0.60 -12.15 27.31
C TYR A 91 0.49 -12.01 26.24
N GLY A 92 0.58 -12.96 25.30
CA GLY A 92 1.57 -12.96 24.24
C GLY A 92 1.38 -11.86 23.19
N PHE A 93 0.13 -11.55 22.86
CA PHE A 93 -0.26 -10.54 21.87
C PHE A 93 -0.74 -9.21 22.48
N GLY A 94 -0.88 -9.14 23.82
CA GLY A 94 -1.36 -7.95 24.51
C GLY A 94 -2.85 -7.66 24.29
N GLU A 95 -3.66 -8.70 24.08
CA GLU A 95 -5.10 -8.54 23.86
C GLU A 95 -5.81 -8.40 25.21
N GLY A 96 -6.38 -7.22 25.47
CA GLY A 96 -7.10 -6.96 26.74
C GLY A 96 -6.21 -6.81 27.98
N THR A 97 -4.89 -6.94 27.82
CA THR A 97 -3.87 -6.83 28.87
C THR A 97 -2.55 -6.30 28.29
N PRO A 98 -1.66 -5.67 29.06
CA PRO A 98 -0.29 -5.45 28.60
C PRO A 98 0.39 -6.77 28.21
N GLN A 99 1.21 -6.73 27.17
CA GLN A 99 2.01 -7.88 26.74
C GLN A 99 2.94 -8.33 27.88
N ASP A 100 2.99 -9.63 28.11
CA ASP A 100 3.82 -10.27 29.13
C ASP A 100 4.24 -11.67 28.66
N THR A 101 5.43 -11.76 28.05
CA THR A 101 5.92 -13.01 27.45
C THR A 101 6.14 -14.10 28.49
N GLU A 102 6.55 -13.76 29.71
CA GLU A 102 6.78 -14.73 30.78
C GLU A 102 5.46 -15.38 31.23
N LYS A 103 4.41 -14.57 31.44
CA LYS A 103 3.08 -15.08 31.76
C LYS A 103 2.47 -15.86 30.61
N ALA A 104 2.66 -15.41 29.37
CA ALA A 104 2.22 -16.14 28.20
C ALA A 104 2.83 -17.55 28.16
N VAL A 105 4.15 -17.65 28.32
CA VAL A 105 4.87 -18.94 28.38
C VAL A 105 4.36 -19.81 29.53
N TYR A 106 4.16 -19.24 30.72
CA TYR A 106 3.65 -19.96 31.89
C TYR A 106 2.28 -20.60 31.62
N TRP A 107 1.32 -19.83 31.10
CA TRP A 107 -0.02 -20.34 30.82
C TRP A 107 -0.05 -21.36 29.69
N LEU A 108 0.73 -21.13 28.64
CA LEU A 108 0.83 -22.06 27.51
C LEU A 108 1.50 -23.39 27.91
N GLN A 109 2.50 -23.37 28.79
CA GLN A 109 3.10 -24.60 29.33
C GLN A 109 2.10 -25.39 30.18
N ARG A 110 1.26 -24.72 30.97
CA ARG A 110 0.17 -25.38 31.72
C ARG A 110 -0.87 -25.98 30.77
N ALA A 111 -1.29 -25.25 29.75
CA ALA A 111 -2.21 -25.74 28.72
C ALA A 111 -1.65 -26.97 28.00
N GLN A 112 -0.36 -26.94 27.64
CA GLN A 112 0.34 -28.06 27.01
C GLN A 112 0.39 -29.29 27.93
N ALA A 113 0.76 -29.09 29.21
CA ALA A 113 0.79 -30.17 30.20
C ALA A 113 -0.61 -30.77 30.45
N ALA A 114 -1.66 -29.97 30.33
CA ALA A 114 -3.05 -30.39 30.45
C ALA A 114 -3.65 -30.96 29.14
N GLY A 115 -2.83 -31.17 28.10
CA GLY A 115 -3.22 -31.85 26.86
C GLY A 115 -3.86 -30.97 25.79
N SER A 116 -3.73 -29.64 25.89
CA SER A 116 -4.19 -28.74 24.82
C SER A 116 -3.34 -28.95 23.55
N PRO A 117 -3.94 -29.35 22.42
CA PRO A 117 -3.18 -29.71 21.21
C PRO A 117 -2.46 -28.50 20.58
N ASP A 118 -2.99 -27.29 20.75
CA ASP A 118 -2.50 -26.08 20.09
C ASP A 118 -1.49 -25.28 20.94
N ALA A 119 -1.27 -25.70 22.20
CA ALA A 119 -0.41 -24.98 23.13
C ALA A 119 1.06 -24.97 22.71
N ALA A 120 1.55 -26.05 22.07
CA ALA A 120 2.92 -26.13 21.59
C ALA A 120 3.19 -25.12 20.46
N GLU A 121 2.25 -24.99 19.52
CA GLU A 121 2.32 -24.03 18.42
C GLU A 121 2.26 -22.59 18.94
N SER A 122 1.31 -22.31 19.85
CA SER A 122 1.16 -21.00 20.49
C SER A 122 2.42 -20.58 21.26
N LEU A 123 3.06 -21.53 21.94
CA LEU A 123 4.32 -21.27 22.66
C LEU A 123 5.45 -20.90 21.70
N ALA A 124 5.54 -21.58 20.55
CA ALA A 124 6.50 -21.23 19.51
C ALA A 124 6.22 -19.83 18.93
N LEU A 125 4.95 -19.50 18.68
CA LEU A 125 4.54 -18.18 18.18
C LEU A 125 4.90 -17.05 19.16
N VAL A 126 4.58 -17.18 20.44
CA VAL A 126 4.88 -16.16 21.45
C VAL A 126 6.39 -15.95 21.61
N ARG A 127 7.18 -17.03 21.57
CA ARG A 127 8.66 -16.95 21.62
C ARG A 127 9.22 -16.28 20.37
N GLU A 128 8.71 -16.64 19.20
CA GLU A 128 9.13 -16.03 17.94
C GLU A 128 8.78 -14.54 17.91
N ARG A 129 7.56 -14.18 18.34
CA ARG A 129 7.12 -12.80 18.48
C ARG A 129 8.05 -12.00 19.39
N SER A 130 8.43 -12.55 20.54
CA SER A 130 9.39 -11.94 21.47
C SER A 130 10.77 -11.73 20.81
N ARG A 131 11.26 -12.72 20.06
CA ARG A 131 12.52 -12.61 19.30
C ARG A 131 12.46 -11.53 18.21
N ARG A 132 11.31 -11.37 17.58
CA ARG A 132 11.07 -10.42 16.47
C ARG A 132 10.48 -9.08 16.91
N GLN A 133 10.53 -8.78 18.22
CA GLN A 133 9.91 -7.56 18.76
C GLN A 133 10.42 -6.27 18.12
N ALA A 134 11.70 -6.22 17.75
CA ALA A 134 12.30 -5.08 17.05
C ALA A 134 11.73 -4.88 15.64
N ASP A 135 11.49 -5.98 14.91
CA ASP A 135 10.93 -5.92 13.55
C ASP A 135 9.46 -5.46 13.59
N ILE A 136 8.69 -5.97 14.55
CA ILE A 136 7.31 -5.50 14.78
C ILE A 136 7.32 -4.01 15.14
N ALA A 137 8.19 -3.60 16.06
CA ALA A 137 8.31 -2.21 16.47
C ALA A 137 8.66 -1.29 15.29
N TYR A 138 9.58 -1.71 14.40
CA TYR A 138 9.92 -0.94 13.22
C TYR A 138 8.69 -0.58 12.38
N TYR A 139 7.83 -1.56 12.07
CA TYR A 139 6.62 -1.31 11.28
C TYR A 139 5.56 -0.51 12.03
N VAL A 140 5.49 -0.62 13.36
CA VAL A 140 4.47 0.05 14.19
C VAL A 140 4.84 1.49 14.52
N THR A 141 6.12 1.82 14.70
CA THR A 141 6.54 3.10 15.29
C THR A 141 7.53 3.90 14.45
N SER A 142 8.35 3.26 13.62
CA SER A 142 9.49 3.94 12.97
C SER A 142 9.63 3.68 11.48
N TYR A 143 8.62 3.10 10.82
CA TYR A 143 8.66 2.83 9.39
C TYR A 143 8.80 4.14 8.59
N ASP A 144 9.92 4.26 7.88
CA ASP A 144 10.29 5.47 7.16
C ASP A 144 10.27 5.31 5.63
N GLY A 145 10.03 4.09 5.14
CA GLY A 145 10.03 3.76 3.72
C GLY A 145 11.35 4.07 3.02
N ALA A 146 12.50 3.93 3.69
CA ALA A 146 13.82 4.27 3.17
C ALA A 146 14.08 3.76 1.73
N ALA A 147 13.67 2.53 1.42
CA ALA A 147 13.84 1.93 0.10
C ALA A 147 13.01 2.62 -1.01
N LEU A 148 11.93 3.30 -0.64
CA LEU A 148 10.98 3.94 -1.55
C LEU A 148 11.26 5.44 -1.76
N ARG A 149 12.28 5.99 -1.11
CA ARG A 149 12.67 7.40 -1.25
C ARG A 149 13.02 7.73 -2.70
N TYR A 150 12.61 8.91 -3.17
CA TYR A 150 12.76 9.34 -4.56
C TYR A 150 14.22 9.34 -5.02
N GLU A 151 15.15 9.65 -4.12
CA GLU A 151 16.58 9.69 -4.33
C GLU A 151 17.14 8.34 -4.80
N ASN A 152 16.55 7.22 -4.36
CA ASN A 152 16.98 5.88 -4.76
C ASN A 152 16.68 5.56 -6.23
N TYR A 153 15.79 6.33 -6.87
CA TYR A 153 15.45 6.14 -8.28
C TYR A 153 16.42 6.84 -9.22
N HIS A 154 17.26 7.74 -8.69
CA HIS A 154 18.29 8.46 -9.44
C HIS A 154 17.75 9.18 -10.69
N CYS A 155 16.56 9.78 -10.57
CA CYS A 155 15.95 10.50 -11.68
C CYS A 155 16.69 11.80 -11.99
N VAL A 156 17.23 11.91 -13.20
CA VAL A 156 17.96 13.10 -13.66
C VAL A 156 16.95 14.18 -14.06
N ARG A 157 16.98 15.33 -13.38
CA ARG A 157 16.15 16.49 -13.73
C ARG A 157 16.53 16.99 -15.14
N PRO A 158 15.58 17.15 -16.06
CA PRO A 158 15.87 17.69 -17.39
C PRO A 158 16.30 19.15 -17.29
N THR A 159 17.20 19.55 -18.19
CA THR A 159 17.54 20.97 -18.39
C THR A 159 16.62 21.53 -19.47
N ILE A 160 15.71 22.42 -19.07
CA ILE A 160 14.71 23.02 -19.96
C ILE A 160 15.05 24.52 -20.10
N PRO A 161 15.54 24.98 -21.26
CA PRO A 161 15.81 26.40 -21.48
C PRO A 161 14.49 27.17 -21.65
N ALA A 162 14.54 28.50 -21.61
CA ALA A 162 13.35 29.34 -21.87
C ALA A 162 12.83 29.17 -23.31
N VAL A 163 13.72 28.92 -24.27
CA VAL A 163 13.40 28.70 -25.68
C VAL A 163 14.51 27.88 -26.33
N SER A 164 14.16 26.96 -27.24
CA SER A 164 15.13 26.30 -28.13
C SER A 164 15.11 26.97 -29.50
N LYS A 165 16.29 27.21 -30.08
CA LYS A 165 16.44 27.86 -31.39
C LYS A 165 16.81 26.88 -32.50
N THR A 166 17.25 25.68 -32.13
CA THR A 166 17.64 24.62 -33.07
C THR A 166 16.85 23.34 -32.84
N ASN A 167 16.69 22.54 -33.89
CA ASN A 167 16.07 21.20 -33.77
C ASN A 167 16.84 20.30 -32.82
N GLN A 168 18.17 20.41 -32.79
CA GLN A 168 19.01 19.62 -31.89
C GLN A 168 18.69 19.92 -30.41
N GLU A 169 18.57 21.20 -30.04
CA GLU A 169 18.15 21.59 -28.69
C GLU A 169 16.74 21.07 -28.36
N ILE A 170 15.81 21.12 -29.32
CA ILE A 170 14.45 20.58 -29.15
C ILE A 170 14.49 19.08 -28.86
N HIS A 171 15.26 18.32 -29.64
CA HIS A 171 15.42 16.88 -29.43
C HIS A 171 16.04 16.57 -28.06
N THR A 172 17.07 17.31 -27.65
CA THR A 172 17.71 17.12 -26.34
C THR A 172 16.77 17.39 -25.18
N VAL A 173 16.00 18.49 -25.21
CA VAL A 173 15.03 18.82 -24.15
C VAL A 173 13.94 17.76 -24.08
N ASN A 174 13.34 17.39 -25.23
CA ASN A 174 12.31 16.35 -25.27
C ASN A 174 12.81 15.01 -24.74
N ALA A 175 14.01 14.57 -25.17
CA ALA A 175 14.61 13.32 -24.68
C ALA A 175 14.82 13.34 -23.16
N GLY A 176 15.29 14.47 -22.61
CA GLY A 176 15.47 14.65 -21.17
C GLY A 176 14.14 14.56 -20.40
N VAL A 177 13.10 15.22 -20.89
CA VAL A 177 11.75 15.18 -20.27
C VAL A 177 11.16 13.77 -20.31
N VAL A 178 11.30 13.05 -21.42
CA VAL A 178 10.84 11.65 -21.55
C VAL A 178 11.59 10.76 -20.56
N ALA A 179 12.92 10.80 -20.54
CA ALA A 179 13.73 9.99 -19.64
C ALA A 179 13.39 10.25 -18.15
N TRP A 180 13.18 11.51 -17.79
CA TRP A 180 12.75 11.86 -16.43
C TRP A 180 11.35 11.33 -16.12
N THR A 181 10.40 11.44 -17.06
CA THR A 181 9.01 10.98 -16.88
C THR A 181 8.95 9.47 -16.68
N GLU A 182 9.71 8.70 -17.46
CA GLU A 182 9.83 7.25 -17.28
C GLU A 182 10.42 6.88 -15.91
N CYS A 183 11.44 7.61 -15.47
CA CYS A 183 12.03 7.41 -14.15
C CYS A 183 11.04 7.73 -13.02
N TYR A 184 10.38 8.88 -13.09
CA TYR A 184 9.35 9.28 -12.14
C TYR A 184 8.18 8.28 -12.11
N GLY A 185 7.80 7.73 -13.27
CA GLY A 185 6.82 6.66 -13.36
C GLY A 185 7.22 5.40 -12.57
N ARG A 186 8.49 4.97 -12.63
CA ARG A 186 8.99 3.86 -11.81
C ARG A 186 8.91 4.16 -10.32
N PHE A 187 9.19 5.40 -9.91
CA PHE A 187 9.03 5.85 -8.52
C PHE A 187 7.57 5.70 -8.05
N VAL A 188 6.62 6.24 -8.81
CA VAL A 188 5.19 6.14 -8.49
C VAL A 188 4.73 4.69 -8.43
N LEU A 189 5.17 3.85 -9.37
CA LEU A 189 4.85 2.42 -9.37
C LEU A 189 5.43 1.69 -8.14
N GLY A 190 6.64 2.03 -7.71
CA GLY A 190 7.24 1.46 -6.51
C GLY A 190 6.44 1.77 -5.24
N ILE A 191 5.97 3.00 -5.08
CA ILE A 191 5.08 3.39 -3.99
C ILE A 191 3.77 2.60 -4.07
N ASN A 192 3.11 2.56 -5.24
CA ASN A 192 1.83 1.86 -5.43
C ASN A 192 1.94 0.35 -5.17
N ASN A 193 3.06 -0.27 -5.57
CA ASN A 193 3.30 -1.70 -5.37
C ASN A 193 3.63 -2.07 -3.92
N SER A 194 4.01 -1.09 -3.10
CA SER A 194 4.27 -1.29 -1.66
C SER A 194 3.01 -1.24 -0.82
N LEU A 195 1.88 -0.78 -1.38
CA LEU A 195 0.60 -0.69 -0.69
C LEU A 195 -0.39 -1.80 -1.15
N PRO A 196 -1.22 -2.33 -0.23
CA PRO A 196 -1.34 -1.98 1.20
C PRO A 196 -0.23 -2.63 2.06
N ALA A 197 -0.25 -2.39 3.38
CA ALA A 197 0.77 -2.86 4.33
C ALA A 197 1.13 -4.34 4.22
N THR A 198 0.20 -5.20 3.79
CA THR A 198 0.45 -6.63 3.55
C THR A 198 1.50 -6.93 2.48
N LYS A 199 1.82 -5.97 1.60
CA LYS A 199 2.91 -6.07 0.62
C LYS A 199 4.24 -5.52 1.14
N THR A 200 4.20 -4.70 2.20
CA THR A 200 5.39 -4.06 2.79
C THR A 200 5.93 -4.86 3.97
N ILE A 201 5.05 -5.41 4.81
CA ILE A 201 5.44 -6.16 6.00
C ILE A 201 5.75 -7.61 5.60
N PRO A 202 6.94 -8.14 5.91
CA PRO A 202 7.28 -9.53 5.66
C PRO A 202 6.25 -10.49 6.25
N PRO A 203 5.80 -11.53 5.53
CA PRO A 203 4.72 -12.41 6.01
C PRO A 203 5.02 -13.10 7.35
N ASP A 204 6.29 -13.36 7.62
CA ASP A 204 6.77 -13.96 8.86
C ASP A 204 6.76 -12.98 10.05
N VAL A 205 6.83 -11.67 9.81
CA VAL A 205 6.56 -10.63 10.82
C VAL A 205 5.07 -10.41 10.96
N LEU A 206 4.34 -10.33 9.85
CA LEU A 206 2.91 -10.02 9.81
C LEU A 206 2.09 -10.99 10.67
N LYS A 207 2.41 -12.29 10.60
CA LYS A 207 1.74 -13.33 11.40
C LYS A 207 1.96 -13.22 12.91
N LEU A 208 2.93 -12.42 13.35
CA LEU A 208 3.28 -12.22 14.77
C LEU A 208 2.65 -10.94 15.34
N MET A 209 2.00 -10.12 14.51
CA MET A 209 1.42 -8.86 14.95
C MET A 209 0.04 -9.09 15.56
N SER A 210 -0.26 -8.37 16.64
CA SER A 210 -1.66 -8.24 17.07
C SER A 210 -2.45 -7.40 16.06
N ASN A 211 -3.79 -7.49 16.09
CA ASN A 211 -4.60 -6.67 15.20
C ASN A 211 -4.34 -5.16 15.43
N GLU A 212 -4.17 -4.71 16.67
CA GLU A 212 -3.88 -3.30 16.97
C GLU A 212 -2.52 -2.85 16.42
N GLU A 213 -1.50 -3.71 16.52
CA GLU A 213 -0.18 -3.44 15.92
C GLU A 213 -0.27 -3.36 14.41
N TYR A 214 -0.99 -4.28 13.76
CA TYR A 214 -1.20 -4.25 12.32
C TYR A 214 -1.92 -2.97 11.87
N GLN A 215 -2.99 -2.55 12.55
CA GLN A 215 -3.71 -1.32 12.20
C GLN A 215 -2.80 -0.09 12.34
N ARG A 216 -1.99 -0.02 13.40
CA ARG A 216 -1.01 1.07 13.59
C ARG A 216 0.04 1.08 12.49
N ALA A 217 0.60 -0.08 12.17
CA ALA A 217 1.57 -0.22 11.09
C ALA A 217 0.98 0.16 9.73
N ALA A 218 -0.24 -0.28 9.41
CA ALA A 218 -0.93 0.08 8.18
C ALA A 218 -1.13 1.60 8.06
N ALA A 219 -1.60 2.25 9.12
CA ALA A 219 -1.77 3.70 9.15
C ALA A 219 -0.45 4.48 9.04
N LEU A 220 0.63 3.96 9.61
CA LEU A 220 1.97 4.54 9.47
C LEU A 220 2.49 4.38 8.03
N ILE A 221 2.49 3.16 7.49
CA ILE A 221 2.96 2.85 6.13
C ILE A 221 2.23 3.70 5.09
N GLU A 222 0.91 3.83 5.18
CA GLU A 222 0.14 4.67 4.25
C GLU A 222 0.49 6.15 4.38
N ARG A 223 0.66 6.65 5.61
CA ARG A 223 1.03 8.05 5.85
C ARG A 223 2.43 8.35 5.31
N THR A 224 3.39 7.47 5.59
CA THR A 224 4.76 7.54 5.08
C THR A 224 4.74 7.53 3.55
N GLY A 225 3.99 6.62 2.92
CA GLY A 225 3.84 6.58 1.46
C GLY A 225 3.29 7.89 0.88
N ARG A 226 2.29 8.51 1.52
CA ARG A 226 1.80 9.84 1.12
C ARG A 226 2.88 10.91 1.26
N GLN A 227 3.60 10.95 2.38
CA GLN A 227 4.66 11.92 2.64
C GLN A 227 5.81 11.82 1.64
N LEU A 228 6.24 10.60 1.30
CA LEU A 228 7.30 10.36 0.32
C LEU A 228 6.98 10.91 -1.08
N THR A 229 5.69 11.10 -1.40
CA THR A 229 5.27 11.62 -2.71
C THR A 229 5.10 13.14 -2.75
N VAL A 230 5.17 13.87 -1.63
CA VAL A 230 4.88 15.32 -1.59
C VAL A 230 5.89 16.11 -2.41
N GLU A 231 7.17 16.07 -2.03
CA GLU A 231 8.23 16.80 -2.73
C GLU A 231 8.40 16.34 -4.19
N PRO A 232 8.40 15.03 -4.50
CA PRO A 232 8.48 14.58 -5.89
C PRO A 232 7.31 15.04 -6.76
N ARG A 233 6.09 15.14 -6.22
CA ARG A 233 4.94 15.68 -6.97
C ARG A 233 5.11 17.16 -7.26
N GLN A 234 5.57 17.96 -6.29
CA GLN A 234 5.83 19.38 -6.52
C GLN A 234 6.93 19.59 -7.59
N LEU A 235 7.99 18.78 -7.53
CA LEU A 235 9.03 18.76 -8.56
C LEU A 235 8.45 18.40 -9.94
N ALA A 236 7.58 17.39 -10.00
CA ALA A 236 6.92 16.99 -11.24
C ALA A 236 6.06 18.12 -11.83
N ASP A 237 5.24 18.76 -11.01
CA ASP A 237 4.40 19.90 -11.42
C ASP A 237 5.26 21.04 -11.96
N THR A 238 6.37 21.34 -11.29
CA THR A 238 7.33 22.36 -11.73
C THR A 238 7.94 22.04 -13.09
N ILE A 239 8.46 20.81 -13.28
CA ILE A 239 9.07 20.39 -14.54
C ILE A 239 8.03 20.41 -15.67
N MET A 240 6.80 19.99 -15.40
CA MET A 240 5.73 20.02 -16.40
C MET A 240 5.34 21.46 -16.78
N ALA A 241 5.31 22.39 -15.83
CA ALA A 241 5.07 23.81 -16.09
C ALA A 241 6.21 24.43 -16.91
N GLU A 242 7.47 24.16 -16.57
CA GLU A 242 8.64 24.59 -17.34
C GLU A 242 8.61 24.05 -18.77
N ASN A 243 8.32 22.76 -18.93
CA ASN A 243 8.19 22.12 -20.24
C ASN A 243 7.07 22.75 -21.08
N GLN A 244 5.92 23.04 -20.47
CA GLN A 244 4.81 23.69 -21.17
C GLN A 244 5.18 25.11 -21.62
N ALA A 245 5.80 25.90 -20.75
CA ALA A 245 6.27 27.24 -21.09
C ALA A 245 7.32 27.22 -22.22
N TRP A 246 8.28 26.29 -22.13
CA TRP A 246 9.30 26.09 -23.16
C TRP A 246 8.70 25.69 -24.51
N LYS A 247 7.72 24.78 -24.54
CA LYS A 247 7.01 24.40 -25.79
C LYS A 247 6.36 25.60 -26.43
N THR A 248 5.57 26.36 -25.67
CA THR A 248 4.88 27.56 -26.17
C THR A 248 5.87 28.61 -26.71
N ALA A 249 6.96 28.87 -25.99
CA ALA A 249 7.98 29.83 -26.42
C ALA A 249 8.74 29.36 -27.68
N THR A 250 9.06 28.07 -27.75
CA THR A 250 9.80 27.46 -28.86
C THR A 250 8.96 27.38 -30.14
N GLU A 251 7.69 27.00 -30.02
CA GLU A 251 6.74 27.01 -31.15
C GLU A 251 6.55 28.43 -31.69
N LYS A 252 6.43 29.43 -30.80
CA LYS A 252 6.35 30.84 -31.19
C LYS A 252 7.61 31.29 -31.93
N PHE A 253 8.79 31.00 -31.38
CA PHE A 253 10.07 31.35 -32.02
C PHE A 253 10.21 30.69 -33.39
N ALA A 254 9.91 29.39 -33.51
CA ALA A 254 9.97 28.67 -34.76
C ALA A 254 9.00 29.26 -35.80
N GLY A 255 7.78 29.61 -35.40
CA GLY A 255 6.79 30.26 -36.27
C GLY A 255 7.24 31.63 -36.77
N GLU A 256 7.77 32.48 -35.88
CA GLU A 256 8.31 33.80 -36.24
C GLU A 256 9.52 33.69 -37.18
N ASN A 257 10.42 32.75 -36.92
CA ASN A 257 11.60 32.53 -37.74
C ASN A 257 11.26 31.96 -39.12
N ASN A 258 10.33 31.01 -39.21
CA ASN A 258 9.85 30.48 -40.49
C ASN A 258 9.22 31.58 -41.34
N LYS A 259 8.36 32.41 -40.73
CA LYS A 259 7.76 33.56 -41.41
C LYS A 259 8.82 34.55 -41.91
N ALA A 260 9.83 34.86 -41.10
CA ALA A 260 10.91 35.75 -41.52
C ALA A 260 11.71 35.21 -42.72
N VAL A 261 11.94 33.89 -42.76
CA VAL A 261 12.60 33.21 -43.90
C VAL A 261 11.72 33.28 -45.15
N GLU A 262 10.41 33.04 -45.03
CA GLU A 262 9.46 33.16 -46.13
C GLU A 262 9.37 34.60 -46.67
N ASP A 263 9.26 35.59 -45.78
CA ASP A 263 9.23 37.01 -46.13
C ASP A 263 10.53 37.43 -46.84
N GLN A 264 11.69 36.92 -46.39
CA GLN A 264 12.96 37.18 -47.03
C GLN A 264 13.06 36.51 -48.40
N ALA A 265 12.58 35.27 -48.54
CA ALA A 265 12.54 34.57 -49.82
C ALA A 265 11.63 35.30 -50.83
N ALA A 266 10.48 35.80 -50.38
CA ALA A 266 9.56 36.59 -51.19
C ALA A 266 10.19 37.92 -51.64
N LYS A 267 10.90 38.62 -50.75
CA LYS A 267 11.66 39.84 -51.11
C LYS A 267 12.73 39.55 -52.14
N ASN A 268 13.54 38.51 -51.93
CA ASN A 268 14.60 38.12 -52.86
C ASN A 268 14.04 37.79 -54.25
N LYS A 269 12.89 37.08 -54.31
CA LYS A 269 12.19 36.80 -55.57
C LYS A 269 11.71 38.07 -56.25
N LEU A 270 11.08 38.99 -55.51
CA LEU A 270 10.62 40.26 -56.06
C LEU A 270 11.79 41.08 -56.61
N THR A 271 12.93 41.13 -55.90
CA THR A 271 14.15 41.80 -56.36
C THR A 271 14.67 41.18 -57.66
N TYR A 272 14.71 39.85 -57.74
CA TYR A 272 15.12 39.13 -58.95
C TYR A 272 14.19 39.43 -60.14
N ASP A 273 12.87 39.42 -59.92
CA ASP A 273 11.86 39.69 -60.95
C ASP A 273 11.95 41.14 -61.47
N VAL A 274 12.21 42.12 -60.60
CA VAL A 274 12.40 43.53 -60.98
C VAL A 274 13.65 43.70 -61.85
N ILE A 275 14.79 43.15 -61.42
CA ILE A 275 16.05 43.23 -62.17
C ILE A 275 15.89 42.63 -63.57
N ASN A 276 15.23 41.48 -63.68
CA ASN A 276 15.01 40.85 -64.99
C ASN A 276 14.08 41.67 -65.88
N ARG A 277 13.04 42.29 -65.32
CA ARG A 277 12.14 43.15 -66.09
C ARG A 277 12.84 44.41 -66.59
N GLU A 278 13.72 45.01 -65.79
CA GLU A 278 14.55 46.15 -66.20
C GLU A 278 15.51 45.78 -67.33
N ASN A 279 16.19 44.62 -67.21
CA ASN A 279 17.08 44.11 -68.25
C ASN A 279 16.34 43.82 -69.56
N ASP A 280 15.14 43.24 -69.49
CA ASP A 280 14.28 42.99 -70.65
C ASP A 280 13.83 44.30 -71.34
N LEU A 281 13.51 45.32 -70.56
CA LEU A 281 13.14 46.65 -71.07
C LEU A 281 14.33 47.34 -71.73
N ASP A 282 15.52 47.31 -71.11
CA ASP A 282 16.75 47.86 -71.71
C ASP A 282 17.09 47.12 -73.01
N PHE A 283 16.98 45.79 -73.03
CA PHE A 283 17.20 44.99 -74.22
C PHE A 283 16.24 45.37 -75.35
N LYS A 284 14.94 45.47 -75.07
CA LYS A 284 13.92 45.90 -76.05
C LYS A 284 14.19 47.31 -76.56
N MET A 285 14.50 48.25 -75.67
CA MET A 285 14.82 49.63 -76.03
C MET A 285 16.05 49.70 -76.95
N ARG A 286 17.11 48.93 -76.67
CA ARG A 286 18.28 48.83 -77.56
C ARG A 286 17.91 48.26 -78.93
N GLN A 287 17.08 47.21 -78.98
CA GLN A 287 16.62 46.64 -80.24
C GLN A 287 15.80 47.65 -81.06
N ASP A 288 14.93 48.43 -80.42
CA ASP A 288 14.11 49.44 -81.09
C ASP A 288 14.95 50.61 -81.62
N ILE A 289 15.96 51.08 -80.86
CA ILE A 289 16.93 52.08 -81.31
C ILE A 289 17.72 51.58 -82.53
N LEU A 290 18.12 50.31 -82.52
CA LEU A 290 18.84 49.71 -83.66
C LEU A 290 17.96 49.59 -84.91
N ARG A 291 16.65 49.33 -84.74
CA ARG A 291 15.68 49.31 -85.85
C ARG A 291 15.44 50.70 -86.43
N SER A 292 15.28 51.72 -85.58
CA SER A 292 15.03 53.10 -86.05
C SER A 292 16.20 53.71 -86.82
N ARG A 293 17.45 53.32 -86.49
CA ARG A 293 18.65 53.73 -87.23
C ARG A 293 18.84 53.04 -88.60
N LYS A 294 18.07 51.99 -88.90
CA LYS A 294 18.15 51.22 -90.16
C LYS A 294 17.04 51.57 -91.16
N SER A 295 16.14 52.51 -90.84
CA SER A 295 15.16 53.05 -91.79
C SER A 295 15.80 54.18 -92.62
N PRO A 296 15.79 54.11 -93.97
CA PRO A 296 16.24 55.17 -94.87
C PRO A 296 15.41 56.46 -94.77
#